data_AF-A0A949J4L8-F1
#
_entry.id   AF-A0A949J4L8-F1
#
_cell.length_a   1.000
_cell.length_b   1.000
_cell.length_c   1.000
_cell.angle_alpha   90.00
_cell.angle_beta   90.00
_cell.angle_gamma   90.00
#
_symmetry.space_group_name_H-M   'P 1'
#
loop_
_entity.id
_entity.type
_entity.pdbx_description
1 polymer ?
#
loop_
_entity_poly.entity_id
_entity_poly.type
_entity_poly.pdbx_seq_one_letter_code
_entity_poly.pdbx_strand_id
1 'polypeptide(L)'
;MHKKDRKFFIHCTSTVIMTETLSIEIDMPEFMSLMDANAKNLIIQEASEKLRSRISLIFETTAREIIAKKLNILPSNISPGQQESEEPAPVPLDYKAGLAEEILLLPGDEALDRLKLSLARGDIDEATYDELKSLIEPVTGPAPSSSSTLCPRCGKELEPTVNFCRFCGAKVR
;
A
#
# COMPACT_ATOMS: atom_id res chain seq x y z
N MET A 1 -17.47 -41.86 20.73
CA MET A 1 -16.67 -40.62 20.78
C MET A 1 -17.44 -39.52 20.05
N HIS A 2 -18.03 -38.57 20.80
CA HIS A 2 -18.81 -37.47 20.23
C HIS A 2 -17.88 -36.40 19.65
N LYS A 3 -17.91 -36.21 18.32
CA LYS A 3 -17.24 -35.10 17.62
C LYS A 3 -18.07 -33.83 17.89
N LYS A 4 -17.46 -32.85 18.56
CA LYS A 4 -18.11 -31.61 19.01
C LYS A 4 -17.72 -30.51 18.03
N ASP A 5 -18.54 -30.30 17.00
CA ASP A 5 -18.34 -29.23 16.02
C ASP A 5 -18.54 -27.87 16.70
N ARG A 6 -17.46 -27.12 16.87
CA ARG A 6 -17.51 -25.75 17.40
C ARG A 6 -17.67 -24.79 16.23
N LYS A 7 -18.91 -24.42 15.96
CA LYS A 7 -19.30 -23.38 15.00
C LYS A 7 -18.95 -22.01 15.58
N PHE A 8 -18.09 -21.26 14.89
CA PHE A 8 -17.80 -19.88 15.24
C PHE A 8 -18.55 -18.96 14.29
N PHE A 9 -19.47 -18.17 14.85
CA PHE A 9 -20.23 -17.15 14.12
C PHE A 9 -19.52 -15.81 14.30
N ILE A 10 -18.96 -15.26 13.22
CA ILE A 10 -18.42 -13.90 13.23
C ILE A 10 -19.58 -12.94 12.93
N HIS A 11 -20.22 -12.44 13.98
CA HIS A 11 -21.21 -11.36 13.87
C HIS A 11 -20.49 -10.01 13.82
N CYS A 12 -20.46 -9.40 12.64
CA CYS A 12 -19.99 -8.02 12.47
C CYS A 12 -21.20 -7.09 12.55
N THR A 13 -21.51 -6.56 13.75
CA THR A 13 -22.63 -5.63 13.95
C THR A 13 -22.14 -4.19 13.82
N SER A 14 -22.44 -3.57 12.69
CA SER A 14 -22.47 -2.11 12.56
C SER A 14 -23.87 -1.71 12.11
N THR A 15 -24.50 -0.86 12.90
CA THR A 15 -25.92 -0.49 12.77
C THR A 15 -26.06 0.76 11.91
N VAL A 16 -27.13 0.78 11.10
CA VAL A 16 -27.87 1.91 10.48
C VAL A 16 -27.81 1.95 8.94
N ILE A 17 -29.02 1.85 8.36
CA ILE A 17 -29.52 1.99 6.96
C ILE A 17 -29.35 0.75 6.03
N MET A 18 -30.44 0.00 5.86
CA MET A 18 -30.61 -1.16 4.95
C MET A 18 -29.35 -2.01 4.73
N THR A 19 -28.79 -2.57 5.79
CA THR A 19 -27.65 -3.46 5.68
C THR A 19 -28.11 -4.87 5.33
N GLU A 20 -28.14 -5.19 4.03
CA GLU A 20 -28.12 -6.58 3.61
C GLU A 20 -26.78 -7.18 4.09
N THR A 21 -26.84 -8.13 5.03
CA THR A 21 -25.66 -8.77 5.60
C THR A 21 -25.22 -9.94 4.73
N LEU A 22 -24.08 -9.81 4.07
CA LEU A 22 -23.46 -10.94 3.36
C LEU A 22 -22.75 -11.85 4.38
N SER A 23 -23.24 -13.08 4.51
CA SER A 23 -22.60 -14.12 5.33
C SER A 23 -21.76 -15.04 4.44
N ILE A 24 -20.44 -15.08 4.66
CA ILE A 24 -19.52 -15.98 3.95
C ILE A 24 -19.10 -17.08 4.93
N GLU A 25 -19.35 -18.33 4.56
CA GLU A 25 -18.83 -19.48 5.30
C GLU A 25 -17.43 -19.83 4.78
N ILE A 26 -16.45 -19.89 5.68
CA ILE A 26 -15.07 -20.26 5.37
C ILE A 26 -14.77 -21.59 6.07
N ASP A 27 -14.45 -22.61 5.28
CA ASP A 27 -14.04 -23.90 5.81
C ASP A 27 -12.62 -23.79 6.40
N MET A 28 -12.46 -24.22 7.64
CA MET A 28 -11.22 -24.05 8.38
C MET A 28 -10.33 -25.29 8.18
N PRO A 29 -9.09 -25.13 7.69
CA PRO A 29 -8.26 -26.28 7.38
C PRO A 29 -7.88 -27.08 8.64
N GLU A 30 -7.80 -28.41 8.49
CA GLU A 30 -7.59 -29.38 9.59
C GLU A 30 -6.41 -29.03 10.51
N PHE A 31 -5.31 -28.51 9.96
CA PHE A 31 -4.13 -28.15 10.76
C PHE A 31 -4.42 -27.03 11.77
N MET A 32 -5.43 -26.20 11.53
CA MET A 32 -5.84 -25.20 12.51
C MET A 32 -6.29 -25.84 13.80
N SER A 33 -6.87 -27.04 13.79
CA SER A 33 -7.26 -27.77 15.00
C SER A 33 -6.09 -28.03 15.96
N LEU A 34 -4.87 -28.14 15.45
CA LEU A 34 -3.64 -28.40 16.21
C LEU A 34 -3.05 -27.15 16.88
N MET A 35 -3.53 -25.95 16.53
CA MET A 35 -3.06 -24.70 17.12
C MET A 35 -3.74 -24.38 18.45
N ASP A 36 -3.05 -23.61 19.31
CA ASP A 36 -3.62 -23.08 20.54
C ASP A 36 -4.80 -22.14 20.26
N ALA A 37 -5.74 -22.01 21.20
CA ALA A 37 -6.92 -21.15 21.06
C ALA A 37 -6.54 -19.68 20.81
N ASN A 38 -5.47 -19.20 21.42
CA ASN A 38 -5.00 -17.83 21.24
C ASN A 38 -4.48 -17.60 19.82
N ALA A 39 -3.68 -18.55 19.30
CA ALA A 39 -3.17 -18.48 17.93
C ALA A 39 -4.30 -18.54 16.89
N LYS A 40 -5.32 -19.39 17.10
CA LYS A 40 -6.52 -19.45 16.27
C LYS A 40 -7.23 -18.10 16.20
N ASN A 41 -7.48 -17.48 17.35
CA ASN A 41 -8.17 -16.20 17.43
C ASN A 41 -7.38 -15.08 16.73
N LEU A 42 -6.05 -15.03 16.90
CA LEU A 42 -5.20 -14.06 16.21
C LEU A 42 -5.28 -14.21 14.69
N ILE A 43 -5.20 -15.45 14.19
CA ILE A 43 -5.30 -15.74 12.76
C ILE A 43 -6.68 -15.35 12.22
N ILE A 44 -7.75 -15.69 12.94
CA ILE A 44 -9.13 -15.32 12.56
C ILE A 44 -9.29 -13.80 12.51
N GLN A 45 -8.76 -13.08 13.51
CA GLN A 45 -8.82 -11.63 13.56
C GLN A 45 -8.09 -11.01 12.36
N GLU A 46 -6.83 -11.37 12.13
CA GLU A 46 -6.03 -10.83 11.02
C GLU A 46 -6.63 -11.17 9.65
N ALA A 47 -7.11 -12.41 9.47
CA ALA A 47 -7.80 -12.83 8.27
C ALA A 47 -9.09 -12.02 8.04
N SER A 48 -9.87 -11.78 9.10
CA SER A 48 -11.12 -11.02 9.01
C SER A 48 -10.89 -9.55 8.62
N GLU A 49 -9.84 -8.90 9.14
CA GLU A 49 -9.50 -7.53 8.79
C GLU A 49 -9.08 -7.41 7.32
N LYS A 50 -8.21 -8.32 6.85
CA LYS A 50 -7.80 -8.37 5.44
C LYS A 50 -8.97 -8.64 4.50
N LEU A 51 -9.90 -9.52 4.90
CA LEU A 51 -11.09 -9.83 4.14
C LEU A 51 -12.05 -8.65 4.08
N ARG A 52 -12.33 -7.97 5.20
CA ARG A 52 -13.25 -6.82 5.25
C ARG A 52 -12.86 -5.73 4.25
N SER A 53 -11.58 -5.34 4.22
CA SER A 53 -11.09 -4.31 3.30
C SER A 53 -11.25 -4.72 1.83
N ARG A 54 -10.88 -5.97 1.49
CA ARG A 54 -10.99 -6.47 0.11
C ARG A 54 -12.43 -6.66 -0.34
N ILE A 55 -13.29 -7.19 0.53
CA ILE A 55 -14.70 -7.42 0.22
C ILE A 55 -15.39 -6.09 -0.07
N SER A 56 -15.15 -5.04 0.74
CA SER A 56 -15.74 -3.71 0.49
C SER A 56 -15.40 -3.19 -0.92
N LEU A 57 -14.13 -3.25 -1.30
CA LEU A 57 -13.68 -2.81 -2.62
C LEU A 57 -14.31 -3.63 -3.75
N ILE A 58 -14.37 -4.95 -3.59
CA ILE A 58 -14.99 -5.86 -4.57
C ILE A 58 -16.48 -5.54 -4.71
N PHE A 59 -17.18 -5.26 -3.61
CA PHE A 59 -18.59 -4.86 -3.65
C PHE A 59 -18.80 -3.55 -4.39
N GLU A 60 -18.01 -2.52 -4.08
CA GLU A 60 -18.14 -1.21 -4.74
C GLU A 60 -17.84 -1.28 -6.23
N THR A 61 -16.77 -1.99 -6.61
CA THR A 61 -16.40 -2.18 -8.03
C THR A 61 -17.47 -2.97 -8.77
N THR A 62 -17.93 -4.09 -8.20
CA THR A 62 -18.99 -4.91 -8.80
C THR A 62 -20.30 -4.15 -8.92
N ALA A 63 -20.69 -3.40 -7.88
CA ALA A 63 -21.90 -2.58 -7.90
C ALA A 63 -21.83 -1.51 -9.00
N ARG A 64 -20.69 -0.80 -9.10
CA ARG A 64 -20.45 0.21 -10.13
C ARG A 64 -20.56 -0.38 -11.53
N GLU A 65 -19.97 -1.55 -11.77
CA GLU A 65 -20.06 -2.24 -13.06
C GLU A 65 -21.49 -2.66 -13.41
N ILE A 66 -22.23 -3.23 -12.46
CA ILE A 66 -23.62 -3.66 -12.67
C ILE A 66 -24.51 -2.45 -12.98
N ILE A 67 -24.32 -1.34 -12.25
CA ILE A 67 -25.07 -0.10 -12.47
C ILE A 67 -24.72 0.48 -13.85
N ALA A 68 -23.44 0.57 -14.23
CA ALA A 68 -23.01 1.06 -15.53
C ALA A 68 -23.62 0.23 -16.69
N LYS A 69 -23.56 -1.11 -16.57
CA LYS A 69 -24.19 -2.04 -17.52
C LYS A 69 -25.70 -1.83 -17.64
N LYS A 70 -26.41 -1.63 -16.51
CA LYS A 70 -27.85 -1.38 -16.51
C LYS A 70 -28.22 -0.01 -17.08
N LEU A 71 -27.38 1.00 -16.89
CA LEU A 71 -27.63 2.36 -17.37
C LEU A 71 -27.16 2.61 -18.82
N ASN A 72 -26.57 1.61 -19.49
CA ASN A 72 -25.92 1.75 -20.81
C ASN A 72 -24.86 2.88 -20.86
N ILE A 73 -24.30 3.22 -19.70
CA ILE A 73 -23.15 4.12 -19.61
C ILE A 73 -21.94 3.21 -19.79
N LEU A 74 -21.24 3.32 -20.92
CA LEU A 74 -19.97 2.62 -21.11
C LEU A 74 -19.07 2.90 -19.90
N PRO A 75 -18.39 1.89 -19.33
CA PRO A 75 -17.44 2.15 -18.27
C PRO A 75 -16.34 3.03 -18.86
N SER A 76 -16.41 4.32 -18.57
CA SER A 76 -15.30 5.22 -18.79
C SER A 76 -14.15 4.61 -18.02
N ASN A 77 -13.12 4.19 -18.75
CA ASN A 77 -11.83 3.81 -18.21
C ASN A 77 -11.23 5.06 -17.55
N ILE A 78 -11.70 5.37 -16.35
CA ILE A 78 -11.21 6.45 -15.51
C ILE A 78 -10.27 5.77 -14.53
N SER A 79 -9.01 5.68 -14.96
CA SER A 79 -7.89 5.92 -14.03
C SER A 79 -8.22 7.21 -13.26
N PRO A 80 -8.04 7.30 -11.93
CA PRO A 80 -8.41 8.49 -11.18
C PRO A 80 -7.59 9.68 -11.69
N GLY A 81 -8.19 10.44 -12.58
CA GLY A 81 -7.58 11.50 -13.35
C GLY A 81 -8.63 12.04 -14.29
N GLN A 82 -8.97 13.31 -14.07
CA GLN A 82 -9.85 14.15 -14.89
C GLN A 82 -11.36 14.04 -14.61
N GLN A 83 -11.83 14.90 -13.71
CA GLN A 83 -13.02 15.71 -14.00
C GLN A 83 -12.58 17.17 -14.04
N GLU A 84 -12.68 17.76 -15.23
CA GLU A 84 -12.55 19.19 -15.48
C GLU A 84 -13.85 19.67 -16.15
N SER A 85 -14.54 20.58 -15.47
CA SER A 85 -15.64 21.47 -15.92
C SER A 85 -16.16 22.14 -14.63
N GLU A 86 -16.11 23.43 -14.33
CA GLU A 86 -16.32 24.67 -15.10
C GLU A 86 -15.70 25.87 -14.34
N GLU A 87 -15.18 26.85 -15.09
CA GLU A 87 -14.92 28.30 -14.85
C GLU A 87 -14.39 28.90 -13.52
N PRO A 88 -13.61 30.01 -13.60
CA PRO A 88 -12.54 30.32 -12.67
C PRO A 88 -12.93 31.33 -11.59
N ALA A 89 -12.59 31.00 -10.34
CA ALA A 89 -12.43 32.01 -9.29
C ALA A 89 -10.94 32.35 -9.15
N PRO A 90 -10.54 33.63 -9.05
CA PRO A 90 -9.14 34.01 -8.93
C PRO A 90 -8.65 33.60 -7.54
N VAL A 91 -7.89 32.51 -7.46
CA VAL A 91 -7.16 32.17 -6.24
C VAL A 91 -5.88 33.03 -6.16
N PRO A 92 -5.71 33.80 -5.08
CA PRO A 92 -4.58 34.71 -4.92
C PRO A 92 -3.22 34.00 -4.90
N LEU A 93 -2.24 34.71 -5.47
CA LEU A 93 -0.79 34.52 -5.40
C LEU A 93 -0.31 33.94 -4.06
N ASP A 94 0.20 32.69 -4.08
CA ASP A 94 1.42 32.20 -3.38
C ASP A 94 1.48 30.66 -3.22
N TYR A 95 1.10 29.88 -4.24
CA TYR A 95 1.27 28.41 -4.20
C TYR A 95 2.76 27.98 -4.25
N LYS A 96 3.66 28.87 -4.69
CA LYS A 96 5.12 28.62 -4.73
C LYS A 96 5.76 28.59 -3.33
N ALA A 97 5.19 29.29 -2.36
CA ALA A 97 5.77 29.41 -1.02
C ALA A 97 5.56 28.14 -0.17
N GLY A 98 4.38 27.51 -0.26
CA GLY A 98 4.04 26.35 0.59
C GLY A 98 4.78 25.06 0.22
N LEU A 99 5.01 24.83 -1.08
CA LEU A 99 5.69 23.61 -1.55
C LEU A 99 7.20 23.62 -1.18
N ALA A 100 7.82 24.80 -1.17
CA ALA A 100 9.24 24.95 -0.85
C ALA A 100 9.53 24.71 0.64
N GLU A 101 8.67 25.18 1.56
CA GLU A 101 8.83 24.93 3.00
C GLU A 101 8.65 23.45 3.37
N GLU A 102 7.76 22.72 2.68
CA GLU A 102 7.53 21.30 2.96
C GLU A 102 8.67 20.40 2.43
N ILE A 103 9.32 20.79 1.33
CA ILE A 103 10.42 20.03 0.72
C ILE A 103 11.73 20.20 1.52
N LEU A 104 11.95 21.34 2.17
CA LEU A 104 13.17 21.63 2.94
C LEU A 104 13.27 20.88 4.29
N LEU A 105 12.18 20.27 4.76
CA LEU A 105 12.13 19.54 6.04
C LEU A 105 12.33 18.02 5.87
N LEU A 106 12.49 17.52 4.65
CA LEU A 106 12.60 16.09 4.33
C LEU A 106 14.05 15.67 4.07
N PRO A 107 14.43 14.41 4.36
CA PRO A 107 15.74 13.88 3.96
C PRO A 107 15.88 13.94 2.43
N GLY A 108 17.08 14.34 1.95
CA GLY A 108 17.29 14.83 0.58
C GLY A 108 16.97 13.82 -0.55
N ASP A 109 16.92 12.53 -0.26
CA ASP A 109 16.49 11.49 -1.20
C ASP A 109 14.96 11.50 -1.41
N GLU A 110 14.18 11.69 -0.35
CA GLU A 110 12.72 11.75 -0.40
C GLU A 110 12.21 13.07 -1.02
N ALA A 111 12.96 14.16 -0.84
CA ALA A 111 12.69 15.46 -1.45
C ALA A 111 12.69 15.41 -2.99
N LEU A 112 13.64 14.69 -3.58
CA LEU A 112 13.75 14.55 -5.04
C LEU A 112 12.60 13.72 -5.64
N ASP A 113 12.17 12.68 -4.95
CA ASP A 113 11.07 11.83 -5.41
C ASP A 113 9.72 12.54 -5.32
N ARG A 114 9.50 13.36 -4.29
CA ARG A 114 8.34 14.26 -4.21
C ARG A 114 8.36 15.30 -5.33
N LEU A 115 9.52 15.88 -5.62
CA LEU A 115 9.67 16.86 -6.71
C LEU A 115 9.36 16.23 -8.08
N LYS A 116 9.81 15.00 -8.34
CA LYS A 116 9.48 14.26 -9.57
C LYS A 116 8.00 13.94 -9.66
N LEU A 117 7.36 13.61 -8.54
CA LEU A 117 5.94 13.33 -8.50
C LEU A 117 5.10 14.57 -8.81
N SER A 118 5.51 15.75 -8.33
CA SER A 118 4.89 17.03 -8.67
C SER A 118 5.04 17.37 -10.15
N LEU A 119 6.19 17.10 -10.76
CA LEU A 119 6.38 17.24 -12.21
C LEU A 119 5.47 16.29 -13.00
N ALA A 120 5.36 15.03 -12.57
CA ALA A 120 4.50 14.02 -13.20
C ALA A 120 2.99 14.34 -13.08
N ARG A 121 2.59 15.10 -12.06
CA ARG A 121 1.21 15.60 -11.87
C ARG A 121 0.93 16.89 -12.65
N GLY A 122 1.96 17.57 -13.15
CA GLY A 122 1.84 18.87 -13.82
C GLY A 122 1.69 20.05 -12.85
N ASP A 123 2.01 19.88 -11.57
CA ASP A 123 1.91 20.93 -10.54
C ASP A 123 3.03 21.98 -10.69
N ILE A 124 4.15 21.60 -11.30
CA ILE A 124 5.31 22.46 -11.59
C ILE A 124 5.78 22.25 -13.04
N ASP A 125 6.31 23.31 -13.65
CA ASP A 125 6.98 23.23 -14.95
C ASP A 125 8.41 22.69 -14.83
N GLU A 126 8.94 22.14 -15.94
CA GLU A 126 10.30 21.56 -16.02
C GLU A 126 11.39 22.56 -15.59
N ALA A 127 11.21 23.86 -15.88
CA ALA A 127 12.18 24.88 -15.50
C ALA A 127 12.22 25.07 -13.97
N THR A 128 11.07 25.07 -13.31
CA THR A 128 10.94 25.12 -11.85
C THR A 128 11.48 23.84 -11.19
N TYR A 129 11.31 22.68 -11.85
CA TYR A 129 11.89 21.41 -11.39
C TYR A 129 13.43 21.45 -11.35
N ASP A 130 14.06 21.94 -12.41
CA ASP A 130 15.53 22.04 -12.51
C ASP A 130 16.12 23.01 -11.47
N GLU A 131 15.46 24.15 -11.24
CA GLU A 131 15.86 25.10 -10.19
C GLU A 131 15.81 24.46 -8.79
N LEU A 132 14.70 23.78 -8.46
CA LEU A 132 14.53 23.14 -7.14
C LEU A 132 15.44 21.91 -6.96
N LYS A 133 15.68 21.14 -8.02
CA LYS A 133 16.60 19.99 -7.99
C LYS A 133 18.03 20.43 -7.66
N SER A 134 18.48 21.55 -8.23
CA SER A 134 19.82 22.09 -7.97
C SER A 134 20.05 22.51 -6.51
N LEU A 135 18.97 22.80 -5.76
CA LEU A 135 19.02 23.14 -4.35
C LEU A 135 19.00 21.90 -3.43
N ILE A 136 18.45 20.78 -3.90
CA ILE A 136 18.30 19.52 -3.14
C ILE A 136 19.53 18.63 -3.27
N GLU A 137 20.40 18.82 -4.26
CA GLU A 137 21.65 18.06 -4.39
C GLU A 137 22.79 18.67 -3.55
N PRO A 138 23.02 18.26 -2.27
CA PRO A 138 24.33 18.45 -1.67
C PRO A 138 25.29 17.47 -2.35
N VAL A 139 26.44 18.01 -2.75
CA VAL A 139 27.59 17.31 -3.31
C VAL A 139 27.89 16.05 -2.48
N THR A 140 27.40 14.89 -2.90
CA THR A 140 27.70 13.61 -2.26
C THR A 140 28.97 13.05 -2.89
N GLY A 141 30.07 13.17 -2.14
CA GLY A 141 31.33 12.50 -2.44
C GLY A 141 31.18 10.97 -2.52
N PRO A 142 32.13 10.27 -3.18
CA PRO A 142 31.98 8.87 -3.54
C PRO A 142 31.85 7.95 -2.31
N ALA A 143 30.83 7.08 -2.34
CA ALA A 143 30.54 6.04 -1.35
C ALA A 143 31.65 4.97 -1.27
N PRO A 144 31.92 4.36 -0.09
CA PRO A 144 32.85 3.25 0.02
C PRO A 144 32.23 1.96 -0.51
N SER A 145 32.92 1.36 -1.48
CA SER A 145 32.63 0.05 -2.08
C SER A 145 32.59 -1.07 -1.03
N SER A 146 31.41 -1.60 -0.73
CA SER A 146 31.24 -2.82 0.06
C SER A 146 31.23 -4.05 -0.85
N SER A 147 32.22 -4.93 -0.67
CA SER A 147 32.31 -6.22 -1.36
C SER A 147 31.24 -7.19 -0.84
N SER A 148 30.10 -7.29 -1.51
CA SER A 148 29.04 -8.25 -1.18
C SER A 148 29.50 -9.70 -1.41
N THR A 149 29.13 -10.62 -0.52
CA THR A 149 29.44 -12.05 -0.63
C THR A 149 28.16 -12.86 -0.75
N LEU A 150 28.13 -13.86 -1.64
CA LEU A 150 26.96 -14.72 -1.84
C LEU A 150 26.90 -15.84 -0.80
N CYS A 151 25.70 -16.16 -0.33
CA CYS A 151 25.49 -17.29 0.58
C CYS A 151 25.70 -18.63 -0.15
N PRO A 152 26.55 -19.55 0.36
CA PRO A 152 26.80 -20.84 -0.29
C PRO A 152 25.59 -21.79 -0.27
N ARG A 153 24.58 -21.54 0.58
CA ARG A 153 23.41 -22.40 0.71
C ARG A 153 22.20 -21.95 -0.12
N CYS A 154 21.95 -20.65 -0.20
CA CYS A 154 20.77 -20.10 -0.88
C CYS A 154 21.09 -19.16 -2.04
N GLY A 155 22.37 -18.83 -2.27
CA GLY A 155 22.82 -17.97 -3.36
C GLY A 155 22.45 -16.50 -3.22
N LYS A 156 21.86 -16.07 -2.09
CA LYS A 156 21.50 -14.66 -1.87
C LYS A 156 22.70 -13.83 -1.44
N GLU A 157 22.71 -12.57 -1.85
CA GLU A 157 23.70 -11.58 -1.43
C GLU A 157 23.62 -11.31 0.07
N LEU A 158 24.78 -11.33 0.71
CA LEU A 158 24.97 -11.04 2.11
C LEU A 158 26.11 -10.02 2.25
N GLU A 159 25.99 -9.18 3.28
CA GLU A 159 27.08 -8.30 3.65
C GLU A 159 28.27 -9.13 4.18
N PRO A 160 29.52 -8.76 3.85
CA PRO A 160 30.70 -9.54 4.22
C PRO A 160 30.98 -9.55 5.73
N THR A 161 30.19 -8.85 6.55
CA THR A 161 30.31 -8.74 8.02
C THR A 161 29.34 -9.64 8.79
N VAL A 162 28.40 -10.34 8.14
CA VAL A 162 27.42 -11.18 8.85
C VAL A 162 27.90 -12.63 9.01
N ASN A 163 27.70 -13.20 10.21
CA ASN A 163 28.08 -14.60 10.50
C ASN A 163 27.00 -15.62 10.07
N PHE A 164 25.76 -15.18 9.92
CA PHE A 164 24.62 -16.03 9.58
C PHE A 164 23.80 -15.41 8.43
N CYS A 165 23.32 -16.26 7.54
CA CYS A 165 22.42 -15.84 6.47
C CYS A 165 21.04 -15.49 7.05
N ARG A 166 20.62 -14.23 6.90
CA ARG A 166 19.29 -13.75 7.31
C ARG A 166 18.13 -14.44 6.57
N PHE A 167 18.40 -15.01 5.40
CA PHE A 167 17.36 -15.61 4.55
C PHE A 167 17.15 -17.10 4.78
N CYS A 168 18.22 -17.86 5.06
CA CYS A 168 18.13 -19.32 5.23
C CYS A 168 18.65 -19.84 6.57
N GLY A 169 19.13 -18.95 7.44
CA GLY A 169 19.67 -19.30 8.77
C GLY A 169 21.02 -20.05 8.74
N ALA A 170 21.62 -20.25 7.57
CA ALA A 170 22.90 -20.95 7.46
C ALA A 170 24.05 -20.13 8.05
N LYS A 171 24.98 -20.79 8.74
CA LYS A 171 26.24 -20.20 9.20
C LYS A 171 27.18 -20.00 8.01
N VAL A 172 27.67 -18.79 7.81
CA VAL A 172 28.48 -18.38 6.65
C VAL A 172 29.97 -18.30 7.01
N ARG A 173 30.29 -17.93 8.25
CA ARG A 173 31.63 -17.99 8.86
C ARG A 173 31.59 -18.77 10.16
#